data_AF-A0A7W5ACK6-F1
#
_entry.id   AF-A0A7W5ACK6-F1
#
_cell.length_a   1.000
_cell.length_b   1.000
_cell.length_c   1.000
_cell.angle_alpha   90.00
_cell.angle_beta   90.00
_cell.angle_gamma   90.00
#
_symmetry.space_group_name_H-M   'P 1'
#
loop_
_entity.id
_entity.type
_entity.pdbx_description
1 polymer ?
#
loop_
_entity_poly.entity_id
_entity_poly.type
_entity_poly.pdbx_seq_one_letter_code
_entity_poly.pdbx_strand_id
1 'polypeptide(L)' 'MTEEISIARPADLGAVMAAGLRRAAEDGLPAVVETSKPANVDLYRRAGWRVLSEFSSPFPTWIMTR' A
#
# COMPACT_ATOMS: atom_id res chain seq x y z
N MET A 1 -10.35 -30.21 5.67
CA MET A 1 -9.62 -29.31 6.58
C MET A 1 -9.23 -28.12 5.72
N THR A 2 -10.10 -27.12 5.66
CA THR A 2 -9.88 -25.92 4.84
C THR A 2 -9.23 -24.92 5.76
N GLU A 3 -7.96 -24.60 5.54
CA GLU A 3 -7.30 -23.53 6.29
C GLU A 3 -7.98 -22.21 5.92
N GLU A 4 -8.71 -21.62 6.87
CA GLU A 4 -9.12 -20.23 6.76
C GLU A 4 -7.85 -19.38 6.72
N ILE A 5 -7.60 -18.77 5.57
CA ILE A 5 -6.60 -17.70 5.46
C ILE A 5 -7.09 -16.57 6.37
N SER A 6 -6.53 -16.49 7.57
CA SER A 6 -6.79 -15.41 8.52
C SER A 6 -6.27 -14.11 7.90
N ILE A 7 -7.15 -13.35 7.26
CA ILE A 7 -6.86 -12.00 6.80
C ILE A 7 -6.68 -11.15 8.07
N ALA A 8 -5.48 -10.58 8.23
CA ALA A 8 -5.11 -9.73 9.35
C ALA A 8 -6.22 -8.70 9.64
N ARG A 9 -6.56 -8.48 10.92
CA ARG A 9 -7.63 -7.52 11.26
C ARG A 9 -7.19 -6.11 10.85
N PRO A 10 -8.12 -5.16 10.61
CA PRO A 10 -7.77 -3.81 10.16
C PRO A 10 -6.72 -3.09 11.03
N ALA A 11 -6.69 -3.35 12.34
CA ALA A 11 -5.67 -2.82 13.26
C ALA A 11 -4.27 -3.41 13.01
N ASP A 12 -4.19 -4.67 12.58
CA ASP A 12 -2.94 -5.37 12.31
C ASP A 12 -2.30 -4.88 11.01
N LEU A 13 -3.12 -4.45 10.03
CA LEU A 13 -2.62 -3.94 8.75
C LEU A 13 -1.84 -2.63 8.92
N GLY A 14 -2.29 -1.74 9.81
CA GLY A 14 -1.58 -0.50 10.13
C GLY A 14 -0.19 -0.78 10.74
N ALA A 15 -0.12 -1.75 11.65
CA ALA A 15 1.14 -2.16 12.26
C ALA A 15 2.11 -2.80 11.25
N VAL A 16 1.61 -3.67 10.36
CA VAL A 16 2.41 -4.28 9.29
C VAL A 16 2.96 -3.23 8.33
N MET A 17 2.11 -2.29 7.89
CA MET A 17 2.54 -1.19 7.00
C MET A 17 3.60 -0.30 7.67
N ALA A 18 3.42 0.03 8.95
CA ALA A 18 4.40 0.84 9.69
C ALA A 18 5.76 0.12 9.81
N ALA A 19 5.75 -1.19 10.08
CA ALA A 19 6.97 -1.99 10.14
C ALA A 19 7.71 -2.03 8.80
N GLY A 20 6.99 -2.23 7.69
CA GLY A 20 7.57 -2.21 6.35
C GLY A 20 8.18 -0.86 5.97
N LEU A 21 7.46 0.24 6.25
CA LEU A 21 7.95 1.60 5.98
C LEU A 21 9.21 1.93 6.79
N ARG A 22 9.25 1.56 8.08
CA ARG A 22 10.44 1.76 8.91
C ARG A 22 11.63 1.01 8.33
N ARG A 23 11.44 -0.25 7.92
CA ARG A 23 12.53 -1.06 7.36
C ARG A 23 13.04 -0.51 6.03
N ALA A 24 12.15 -0.06 5.14
CA ALA A 24 12.55 0.57 3.88
C ALA A 24 13.43 1.82 4.12
N ALA A 25 13.07 2.64 5.11
CA ALA A 25 13.86 3.80 5.49
C ALA A 25 15.24 3.43 6.07
N GLU A 26 15.32 2.41 6.93
CA GLU A 26 16.58 1.89 7.48
C GLU A 26 17.51 1.37 6.38
N ASP A 27 16.96 0.72 5.35
CA ASP A 27 17.72 0.14 4.23
C ASP A 27 18.00 1.15 3.10
N GLY A 28 17.50 2.40 3.20
CA GLY A 28 17.63 3.40 2.13
C GLY A 28 16.86 3.05 0.85
N LEU A 29 15.81 2.23 0.96
CA LEU A 29 14.98 1.76 -0.14
C LEU A 29 13.72 2.63 -0.30
N PRO A 30 13.22 2.82 -1.53
CA PRO A 30 11.95 3.51 -1.74
C PRO A 30 10.78 2.69 -1.20
N ALA A 31 9.79 3.35 -0.60
CA ALA A 31 8.51 2.71 -0.33
C ALA A 31 7.60 2.85 -1.57
N VAL A 32 7.05 1.72 -2.04
CA VAL A 32 6.12 1.68 -3.17
C VAL A 32 4.88 0.87 -2.77
N VAL A 33 3.71 1.36 -3.14
CA VAL A 33 2.43 0.65 -2.98
C VAL A 33 1.64 0.69 -4.28
N GLU A 34 0.90 -0.39 -4.53
CA GLU A 34 -0.08 -0.47 -5.61
C GLU A 34 -1.49 -0.43 -5.04
N THR A 35 -2.41 0.25 -5.73
CA THR A 35 -3.84 0.11 -5.45
C THR A 35 -4.68 0.21 -6.71
N SER A 36 -5.77 -0.55 -6.76
CA SER A 36 -6.80 -0.43 -7.81
C SER A 36 -8.13 0.12 -7.29
N LYS A 37 -8.12 0.71 -6.10
CA LYS A 37 -9.29 1.36 -5.48
C LYS A 37 -9.09 2.88 -5.47
N PRO A 38 -9.85 3.67 -6.25
CA PRO A 38 -9.69 5.13 -6.29
C PRO A 38 -9.70 5.78 -4.90
N ALA A 39 -10.56 5.31 -4.00
CA ALA A 39 -10.66 5.83 -2.63
C ALA A 39 -9.36 5.70 -1.81
N ASN A 40 -8.52 4.71 -2.12
CA ASN A 40 -7.23 4.53 -1.45
C ASN A 40 -6.20 5.57 -1.92
N VAL A 41 -6.31 6.07 -3.16
CA VAL A 41 -5.37 7.06 -3.71
C VAL A 41 -5.40 8.33 -2.86
N ASP A 42 -6.60 8.82 -2.54
CA ASP A 42 -6.75 10.04 -1.72
C ASP A 42 -6.30 9.80 -0.28
N LEU A 43 -6.51 8.59 0.26
CA LEU A 43 -5.98 8.19 1.57
C LEU A 43 -4.44 8.25 1.57
N TYR A 44 -3.79 7.65 0.56
CA TYR A 44 -2.34 7.64 0.45
C TYR A 44 -1.77 9.03 0.20
N ARG A 45 -2.41 9.87 -0.63
CA ARG A 45 -2.02 11.28 -0.81
C ARG A 45 -1.99 12.05 0.50
N ARG A 46 -3.05 11.92 1.33
CA ARG A 46 -3.08 12.55 2.67
C ARG A 46 -2.00 12.00 3.60
N ALA A 47 -1.57 10.75 3.40
CA ALA A 47 -0.47 10.14 4.13
C ALA A 47 0.94 10.45 3.54
N GLY A 48 1.04 11.38 2.58
CA GLY A 48 2.29 11.85 2.01
C GLY A 48 2.83 11.05 0.81
N TRP A 49 2.04 10.12 0.29
CA TRP A 49 2.41 9.37 -0.92
C TRP A 49 2.11 10.17 -2.18
N ARG A 50 2.88 9.92 -3.24
CA ARG A 50 2.74 10.54 -4.55
C ARG A 50 2.51 9.47 -5.62
N VAL A 51 1.67 9.76 -6.61
CA VAL A 51 1.50 8.87 -7.76
C VAL A 51 2.78 8.88 -8.60
N LEU A 52 3.28 7.68 -8.91
CA LEU A 52 4.40 7.44 -9.83
C LEU A 52 3.89 7.03 -11.22
N SER A 53 2.86 6.19 -11.28
CA SER A 53 2.26 5.71 -12.54
C SER A 53 0.78 5.38 -12.35
N GLU A 54 0.02 5.49 -13.44
CA GLU A 54 -1.40 5.12 -13.50
C GLU A 54 -1.67 4.26 -14.74
N PHE A 55 -2.51 3.25 -14.58
CA PHE A 55 -2.97 2.39 -15.67
C PHE A 55 -4.48 2.30 -15.64
N SER A 56 -5.14 2.24 -16.80
CA SER A 56 -6.60 2.13 -16.90
C SER A 56 -7.09 0.71 -17.25
N SER A 57 -6.19 -0.18 -17.69
CA SER A 57 -6.51 -1.53 -18.16
C SER A 57 -5.52 -2.54 -17.59
N PRO A 58 -5.96 -3.75 -17.16
CA PRO A 58 -7.34 -4.27 -17.23
C PRO A 58 -8.31 -3.65 -16.20
N PHE A 59 -7.80 -2.88 -15.25
CA PHE A 59 -8.56 -2.07 -14.31
C PHE A 59 -7.74 -0.84 -13.91
N PRO A 60 -8.38 0.22 -13.38
CA PRO A 60 -7.67 1.38 -12.85
C PRO A 60 -6.67 0.96 -11.76
N THR A 61 -5.41 1.31 -11.92
CA THR A 61 -4.32 0.97 -10.99
C THR A 61 -3.37 2.14 -10.83
N TRP A 62 -3.01 2.44 -9.59
CA TRP A 62 -2.05 3.47 -9.22
C TRP A 62 -0.84 2.84 -8.54
N ILE A 63 0.35 3.17 -9.03
CA ILE A 63 1.62 2.92 -8.34
C ILE A 63 1.99 4.20 -7.62
N MET A 64 2.20 4.14 -6.32
CA MET A 64 2.46 5.30 -5.47
C MET A 64 3.73 5.11 -4.67
N THR A 65 4.46 6.20 -4.40
CA THR A 65 5.72 6.18 -3.65
C THR A 65 5.74 7.17 -2.49
N ARG A 66 6.52 6.84 -1.45
CA ARG A 66 6.82 7.69 -0.30
C ARG A 66 8.29 7.60 0.07
#